data_AF-S8CMH2-F1
#
_entry.id   AF-S8CMH2-F1
#
_cell.length_a   1.000
_cell.length_b   1.000
_cell.length_c   1.000
_cell.angle_alpha   90.00
_cell.angle_beta   90.00
_cell.angle_gamma   90.00
#
_symmetry.space_group_name_H-M   'P 1'
#
loop_
_entity.id
_entity.type
_entity.pdbx_description
1 polymer ?
#
loop_
_entity_poly.entity_id
_entity_poly.type
_entity_poly.pdbx_seq_one_letter_code
_entity_poly.pdbx_strand_id
1 'polypeptide(L)'
;MAPAEPNRSGSDGGGVAREQASVKVPSKDPKKKDEKKDEDLSEEDLALKQQLELYVERVQDREPGLQKLALESMRQEIRSATSSMTSVPKPLKFLRPHYATLKEQYEKIVDVDLKKLLADILSVLALTMSPEGERESLKYRLLGSGDDIGSWGHEYVRNLAGEIAQEYSKRQSEEAPMDELWNLVVDIVSFHMTHNAEPEAVDLLMEVEDLDVLLDHIDQANYKRTCLYLISSAKYLMGPDDMLVLDIAYSIYMRYEEYPRALQVALSLNNLQYVKELFLTCDDIVTRMQFCYILARH
;
A
#
# COMPACT_ATOMS: atom_id res chain seq x y z
N MET A 1 14.22 28.81 -79.77
CA MET A 1 14.58 27.38 -79.87
C MET A 1 13.30 26.59 -79.69
N ALA A 2 12.81 26.05 -80.80
CA ALA A 2 11.46 25.51 -80.96
C ALA A 2 11.34 24.05 -80.46
N PRO A 3 10.10 23.55 -80.24
CA PRO A 3 9.76 22.36 -79.45
C PRO A 3 9.58 21.10 -80.32
N ALA A 4 9.37 19.94 -79.70
CA ALA A 4 8.79 18.76 -80.35
C ALA A 4 7.97 17.90 -79.36
N GLU A 5 6.65 18.07 -79.48
CA GLU A 5 5.52 17.20 -79.09
C GLU A 5 5.49 15.86 -79.89
N PRO A 6 4.45 14.99 -79.86
CA PRO A 6 3.56 14.49 -78.78
C PRO A 6 3.21 12.97 -78.92
N ASN A 7 2.13 12.53 -78.25
CA ASN A 7 1.22 11.38 -78.58
C ASN A 7 1.67 9.96 -78.15
N ARG A 8 0.80 9.01 -77.75
CA ARG A 8 -0.65 8.85 -77.83
C ARG A 8 -1.10 7.63 -77.00
N SER A 9 -2.31 7.72 -76.41
CA SER A 9 -3.40 6.72 -76.33
C SER A 9 -3.16 5.21 -76.09
N GLY A 10 -4.03 4.63 -75.26
CA GLY A 10 -4.56 3.26 -75.39
C GLY A 10 -4.25 2.37 -74.17
N SER A 11 -5.18 2.19 -73.23
CA SER A 11 -6.21 1.12 -73.25
C SER A 11 -5.60 -0.28 -73.35
N ASP A 12 -5.68 -1.08 -72.28
CA ASP A 12 -6.73 -2.08 -72.10
C ASP A 12 -6.32 -3.14 -71.05
N GLY A 13 -7.32 -3.73 -70.40
CA GLY A 13 -7.30 -5.16 -70.07
C GLY A 13 -6.61 -5.64 -68.79
N GLY A 14 -7.36 -5.68 -67.70
CA GLY A 14 -7.72 -6.98 -67.10
C GLY A 14 -6.77 -7.64 -66.09
N GLY A 15 -7.26 -7.78 -64.86
CA GLY A 15 -7.41 -9.12 -64.30
C GLY A 15 -6.62 -9.49 -63.05
N VAL A 16 -7.40 -9.71 -62.00
CA VAL A 16 -7.26 -10.74 -60.96
C VAL A 16 -6.48 -10.38 -59.68
N ALA A 17 -7.31 -10.20 -58.65
CA ALA A 17 -7.07 -10.22 -57.22
C ALA A 17 -5.97 -11.21 -56.76
N ARG A 18 -5.08 -10.71 -55.89
CA ARG A 18 -4.25 -11.54 -55.01
C ARG A 18 -4.89 -11.56 -53.63
N GLU A 19 -5.44 -12.72 -53.31
CA GLU A 19 -6.01 -13.09 -52.02
C GLU A 19 -4.92 -13.76 -51.16
N GLN A 20 -5.00 -13.50 -49.84
CA GLN A 20 -4.39 -14.25 -48.71
C GLN A 20 -2.86 -14.05 -48.50
N ALA A 21 -2.35 -13.81 -47.29
CA ALA A 21 -2.75 -14.40 -46.01
C ALA A 21 -2.75 -13.41 -44.84
N SER A 22 -3.91 -13.26 -44.20
CA SER A 22 -4.03 -12.70 -42.87
C SER A 22 -3.66 -13.79 -41.85
N VAL A 23 -2.59 -13.58 -41.10
CA VAL A 23 -2.24 -14.42 -39.95
C VAL A 23 -3.33 -14.25 -38.89
N LYS A 24 -4.24 -15.22 -38.79
CA LYS A 24 -5.18 -15.34 -37.67
C LYS A 24 -4.40 -15.74 -36.42
N VAL A 25 -4.19 -14.78 -35.53
CA VAL A 25 -3.80 -15.03 -34.14
C VAL A 25 -4.99 -15.73 -33.45
N PRO A 26 -4.82 -16.91 -32.84
CA PRO A 26 -5.92 -17.57 -32.15
C PRO A 26 -6.19 -16.83 -30.83
N SER A 27 -7.36 -16.20 -30.75
CA SER A 27 -7.92 -15.62 -29.53
C SER A 27 -8.02 -16.71 -28.46
N LYS A 28 -7.21 -16.61 -27.40
CA LYS A 28 -7.36 -17.43 -26.19
C LYS A 28 -8.50 -16.84 -25.37
N ASP A 29 -9.65 -17.53 -25.36
CA ASP A 29 -10.68 -17.34 -24.36
C ASP A 29 -10.09 -17.52 -22.94
N PRO A 30 -10.31 -16.57 -22.01
CA PRO A 30 -9.80 -16.66 -20.64
C PRO A 30 -10.36 -17.86 -19.85
N LYS A 31 -11.56 -18.36 -20.20
CA LYS A 31 -12.19 -19.50 -19.51
C LYS A 31 -11.45 -20.83 -19.64
N LYS A 32 -10.71 -21.06 -20.73
CA LYS A 32 -9.96 -22.33 -20.92
C LYS A 32 -8.56 -22.32 -20.28
N LYS A 33 -8.12 -21.19 -19.74
CA LYS A 33 -6.78 -21.05 -19.14
C LYS A 33 -6.80 -21.32 -17.63
N ASP A 34 -7.95 -21.22 -16.98
CA ASP A 34 -8.11 -21.55 -15.56
C ASP A 34 -8.23 -23.07 -15.33
N GLU A 35 -9.04 -23.80 -16.11
CA GLU A 35 -9.16 -25.27 -15.95
C GLU A 35 -7.84 -26.03 -16.21
N LYS A 36 -6.99 -25.52 -17.10
CA LYS A 36 -5.69 -26.16 -17.42
C LYS A 36 -4.56 -25.84 -16.42
N LYS A 37 -4.80 -24.94 -15.46
CA LYS A 37 -3.88 -24.68 -14.34
C LYS A 37 -4.24 -25.46 -13.08
N ASP A 38 -5.45 -25.99 -13.00
CA ASP A 38 -5.88 -26.84 -11.88
C ASP A 38 -5.16 -28.20 -11.88
N GLU A 39 -4.63 -28.67 -13.02
CA GLU A 39 -3.91 -29.96 -13.13
C GLU A 39 -2.45 -29.94 -12.58
N ASP A 40 -1.90 -28.77 -12.24
CA ASP A 40 -0.54 -28.60 -11.68
C ASP A 40 -0.56 -28.20 -10.18
N LEU A 41 -1.72 -28.30 -9.52
CA LEU A 41 -1.83 -28.08 -8.08
C LEU A 41 -1.32 -29.32 -7.34
N SER A 42 -0.42 -29.12 -6.36
CA SER A 42 -0.04 -30.18 -5.41
C SER A 42 -1.29 -30.74 -4.73
N GLU A 43 -1.30 -32.02 -4.33
CA GLU A 43 -2.42 -32.62 -3.57
C GLU A 43 -2.79 -31.79 -2.33
N GLU A 44 -1.79 -31.15 -1.70
CA GLU A 44 -1.98 -30.23 -0.58
C GLU A 44 -2.76 -28.95 -0.98
N ASP A 45 -2.49 -28.40 -2.17
CA ASP A 45 -3.17 -27.19 -2.65
C ASP A 45 -4.61 -27.47 -3.06
N LEU A 46 -4.88 -28.65 -3.63
CA LEU A 46 -6.22 -29.13 -3.94
C LEU A 46 -7.05 -29.34 -2.67
N ALA A 47 -6.44 -29.95 -1.64
CA ALA A 47 -7.09 -30.11 -0.34
C ALA A 47 -7.43 -28.74 0.29
N LEU A 48 -6.49 -27.79 0.22
CA LEU A 48 -6.71 -26.42 0.71
C LEU A 48 -7.84 -25.71 -0.06
N LYS A 49 -7.88 -25.82 -1.39
CA LYS A 49 -8.96 -25.27 -2.22
C LYS A 49 -10.32 -25.84 -1.81
N GLN A 50 -10.43 -27.16 -1.68
CA GLN A 50 -11.67 -27.83 -1.27
C GLN A 50 -12.11 -27.44 0.15
N GLN A 51 -11.16 -27.28 1.08
CA GLN A 51 -11.45 -26.85 2.44
C GLN A 51 -11.97 -25.41 2.48
N LEU A 52 -11.38 -24.50 1.70
CA LEU A 52 -11.85 -23.12 1.57
C LEU A 52 -13.23 -23.04 0.90
N GLU A 53 -13.47 -23.82 -0.14
CA GLU A 53 -14.79 -23.94 -0.79
C GLU A 53 -15.85 -24.43 0.21
N LEU A 54 -15.53 -25.44 1.01
CA LEU A 54 -16.41 -25.94 2.07
C LEU A 54 -16.71 -24.87 3.13
N TYR A 55 -15.74 -24.03 3.50
CA TYR A 55 -16.01 -22.90 4.39
C TYR A 55 -16.93 -21.88 3.76
N VAL A 56 -16.75 -21.55 2.48
CA VAL A 56 -17.65 -20.64 1.75
C VAL A 56 -19.06 -21.20 1.72
N GLU A 57 -19.25 -22.50 1.49
CA GLU A 57 -20.57 -23.15 1.54
C GLU A 57 -21.19 -23.04 2.93
N ARG A 58 -20.41 -23.34 3.99
CA ARG A 58 -20.89 -23.26 5.39
C ARG A 58 -21.24 -21.86 5.85
N VAL A 59 -20.63 -20.83 5.27
CA VAL A 59 -21.01 -19.42 5.52
C VAL A 59 -22.41 -19.12 4.98
N GLN A 60 -22.91 -19.89 4.00
CA GLN A 60 -24.26 -19.74 3.45
C GLN A 60 -25.32 -20.53 4.23
N ASP A 61 -24.91 -21.38 5.17
CA ASP A 61 -25.84 -22.16 5.98
C ASP A 61 -26.71 -21.25 6.86
N ARG A 62 -27.89 -21.74 7.27
CA ARG A 62 -28.83 -20.96 8.08
C ARG A 62 -28.44 -20.88 9.56
N GLU A 63 -27.52 -21.73 10.00
CA GLU A 63 -27.15 -21.84 11.41
C GLU A 63 -25.98 -20.90 11.76
N PRO A 64 -26.18 -19.91 12.66
CA PRO A 64 -25.15 -18.92 12.96
C PRO A 64 -23.91 -19.53 13.63
N GLY A 65 -24.05 -20.65 14.35
CA GLY A 65 -22.91 -21.37 14.94
C GLY A 65 -21.97 -21.97 13.89
N LEU A 66 -22.54 -22.54 12.81
CA LEU A 66 -21.76 -23.08 11.69
C LEU A 66 -21.11 -21.97 10.88
N GLN A 67 -21.84 -20.87 10.64
CA GLN A 67 -21.28 -19.68 9.99
C GLN A 67 -20.07 -19.14 10.76
N LYS A 68 -20.20 -18.99 12.09
CA LYS A 68 -19.12 -18.50 12.95
C LYS A 68 -17.86 -19.35 12.83
N LEU A 69 -18.01 -20.67 12.99
CA LEU A 69 -16.89 -21.60 12.94
C LEU A 69 -16.19 -21.58 11.58
N ALA A 70 -16.96 -21.48 10.49
CA ALA A 70 -16.42 -21.39 9.14
C ALA A 70 -15.65 -20.08 8.92
N LEU A 71 -16.19 -18.94 9.37
CA LEU A 71 -15.51 -17.63 9.28
C LEU A 71 -14.22 -17.60 10.11
N GLU A 72 -14.26 -18.10 11.35
CA GLU A 72 -13.08 -18.16 12.21
C GLU A 72 -11.99 -19.07 11.64
N SER A 73 -12.38 -20.22 11.09
CA SER A 73 -11.44 -21.15 10.45
C SER A 73 -10.82 -20.53 9.19
N MET A 74 -11.65 -19.92 8.33
CA MET A 74 -11.18 -19.23 7.13
C MET A 74 -10.23 -18.09 7.48
N ARG A 75 -10.54 -17.32 8.52
CA ARG A 75 -9.68 -16.26 9.02
C ARG A 75 -8.32 -16.78 9.47
N GLN A 76 -8.28 -17.89 10.22
CA GLN A 76 -7.01 -18.48 10.66
C GLN A 76 -6.13 -18.94 9.49
N GLU A 77 -6.73 -19.61 8.50
CA GLU A 77 -6.03 -20.07 7.30
C GLU A 77 -5.45 -18.89 6.49
N ILE A 78 -6.25 -17.83 6.29
CA ILE A 78 -5.79 -16.64 5.58
C ILE A 78 -4.64 -15.97 6.34
N ARG A 79 -4.76 -15.75 7.66
CA ARG A 79 -3.71 -15.12 8.48
C ARG A 79 -2.42 -15.93 8.48
N SER A 80 -2.53 -17.25 8.61
CA SER A 80 -1.37 -18.14 8.56
C SER A 80 -0.65 -18.00 7.22
N ALA A 81 -1.40 -17.93 6.11
CA ALA A 81 -0.82 -17.82 4.78
C ALA A 81 -0.29 -16.41 4.44
N THR A 82 -0.91 -15.34 4.94
CA THR A 82 -0.46 -13.95 4.69
C THR A 82 0.71 -13.55 5.58
N SER A 83 0.97 -14.26 6.68
CA SER A 83 2.16 -14.01 7.50
C SER A 83 3.48 -14.33 6.79
N SER A 84 3.43 -15.15 5.74
CA SER A 84 4.59 -15.48 4.90
C SER A 84 4.85 -14.37 3.88
N MET A 85 6.04 -13.75 3.95
CA MET A 85 6.57 -12.72 3.03
C MET A 85 6.89 -13.32 1.63
N THR A 86 5.94 -14.03 1.05
CA THR A 86 6.02 -14.67 -0.25
C THR A 86 4.84 -14.20 -1.10
N SER A 87 5.00 -14.21 -2.42
CA SER A 87 3.99 -13.81 -3.42
C SER A 87 2.54 -14.17 -3.06
N VAL A 88 1.57 -13.36 -3.56
CA VAL A 88 0.11 -13.46 -3.33
C VAL A 88 -0.33 -14.84 -2.79
N PRO A 89 -0.74 -14.90 -1.51
CA PRO A 89 -1.09 -16.14 -0.81
C PRO A 89 -2.07 -16.99 -1.60
N LYS A 90 -1.83 -18.30 -1.63
CA LYS A 90 -2.70 -19.26 -2.34
C LYS A 90 -4.16 -19.21 -1.86
N PRO A 91 -4.48 -19.05 -0.55
CA PRO A 91 -5.86 -18.91 -0.09
C PRO A 91 -6.61 -17.76 -0.77
N LEU A 92 -5.96 -16.62 -1.00
CA LEU A 92 -6.58 -15.48 -1.70
C LEU A 92 -6.91 -15.85 -3.15
N LYS A 93 -6.01 -16.58 -3.84
CA LYS A 93 -6.25 -17.04 -5.22
C LYS A 93 -7.43 -17.99 -5.30
N PHE A 94 -7.58 -18.92 -4.35
CA PHE A 94 -8.69 -19.87 -4.33
C PHE A 94 -10.02 -19.23 -3.92
N LEU A 95 -10.00 -18.20 -3.08
CA LEU A 95 -11.22 -17.46 -2.69
C LEU A 95 -11.68 -16.44 -3.75
N ARG A 96 -10.86 -16.15 -4.77
CA ARG A 96 -11.19 -15.24 -5.88
C ARG A 96 -12.56 -15.48 -6.50
N PRO A 97 -12.93 -16.70 -6.92
CA PRO A 97 -14.21 -16.95 -7.59
C PRO A 97 -15.40 -16.75 -6.65
N HIS A 98 -15.16 -16.86 -5.34
CA HIS A 98 -16.19 -16.81 -4.30
C HIS A 98 -16.41 -15.42 -3.70
N TYR A 99 -15.59 -14.43 -4.08
CA TYR A 99 -15.68 -13.07 -3.52
C TYR A 99 -17.06 -12.43 -3.73
N ALA A 100 -17.65 -12.56 -4.92
CA ALA A 100 -18.99 -12.06 -5.21
C ALA A 100 -20.06 -12.74 -4.33
N THR A 101 -19.93 -14.06 -4.14
CA THR A 101 -20.84 -14.83 -3.29
C THR A 101 -20.75 -14.40 -1.84
N LEU A 102 -19.53 -14.18 -1.32
CA LEU A 102 -19.33 -13.70 0.05
C LEU A 102 -19.90 -12.29 0.26
N LYS A 103 -19.82 -11.40 -0.73
CA LYS A 103 -20.50 -10.08 -0.67
C LYS A 103 -22.02 -10.22 -0.58
N GLU A 104 -22.62 -11.10 -1.37
CA GLU A 104 -24.07 -11.33 -1.28
C GLU A 104 -24.48 -11.90 0.09
N GLN A 105 -23.64 -12.75 0.70
CA GLN A 105 -23.89 -13.25 2.04
C GLN A 105 -23.74 -12.16 3.10
N TYR A 106 -22.80 -11.24 2.95
CA TYR A 106 -22.63 -10.10 3.84
C TYR A 106 -23.90 -9.23 3.96
N GLU A 107 -24.64 -9.08 2.87
CA GLU A 107 -25.94 -8.37 2.88
C GLU A 107 -27.07 -9.21 3.52
N LYS A 108 -26.96 -10.54 3.52
CA LYS A 108 -27.98 -11.45 4.08
C LYS A 108 -27.79 -11.72 5.58
N ILE A 109 -26.56 -11.64 6.08
CA ILE A 109 -26.26 -11.87 7.50
C ILE A 109 -26.86 -10.75 8.34
N VAL A 110 -27.72 -11.14 9.29
CA VAL A 110 -28.39 -10.22 10.24
C VAL A 110 -27.56 -10.05 11.52
N ASP A 111 -26.78 -11.07 11.89
CA ASP A 111 -25.97 -11.05 13.10
C ASP A 111 -24.80 -10.06 12.97
N VAL A 112 -24.70 -9.15 13.93
CA VAL A 112 -23.72 -8.04 13.89
C VAL A 112 -22.29 -8.55 14.04
N ASP A 113 -22.07 -9.58 14.85
CA ASP A 113 -20.72 -10.09 15.11
C ASP A 113 -20.22 -10.91 13.92
N LEU A 114 -21.08 -11.74 13.33
CA LEU A 114 -20.76 -12.46 12.09
C LEU A 114 -20.55 -11.51 10.92
N LYS A 115 -21.34 -10.44 10.84
CA LYS A 115 -21.20 -9.42 9.81
C LYS A 115 -19.84 -8.73 9.92
N LYS A 116 -19.41 -8.36 11.13
CA LYS A 116 -18.09 -7.78 11.37
C LYS A 116 -16.95 -8.72 10.98
N LEU A 117 -17.02 -9.99 11.36
CA LEU A 117 -16.02 -11.01 10.99
C LEU A 117 -15.93 -11.19 9.47
N LEU A 118 -17.07 -11.24 8.78
CA LEU A 118 -17.10 -11.35 7.33
C LEU A 118 -16.58 -10.06 6.66
N ALA A 119 -16.85 -8.88 7.22
CA ALA A 119 -16.24 -7.64 6.75
C ALA A 119 -14.71 -7.68 6.83
N ASP A 120 -14.13 -8.15 7.94
CA ASP A 120 -12.68 -8.26 8.05
C ASP A 120 -12.08 -9.18 6.98
N ILE A 121 -12.74 -10.33 6.70
CA ILE A 121 -12.31 -11.25 5.64
C ILE A 121 -12.46 -10.60 4.26
N LEU A 122 -13.58 -9.92 3.98
CA LEU A 122 -13.82 -9.22 2.72
C LEU A 122 -12.80 -8.09 2.50
N SER A 123 -12.40 -7.38 3.56
CA SER A 123 -11.37 -6.35 3.51
C SER A 123 -10.02 -6.90 3.04
N VAL A 124 -9.65 -8.09 3.51
CA VAL A 124 -8.39 -8.75 3.11
C VAL A 124 -8.51 -9.36 1.71
N LEU A 125 -9.67 -9.91 1.35
CA LEU A 125 -9.90 -10.41 -0.01
C LEU A 125 -9.86 -9.27 -1.04
N ALA A 126 -10.34 -8.08 -0.68
CA ALA A 126 -10.34 -6.90 -1.55
C ALA A 126 -8.93 -6.53 -2.05
N LEU A 127 -7.86 -6.85 -1.30
CA LEU A 127 -6.44 -6.66 -1.70
C LEU A 127 -6.14 -7.13 -3.13
N THR A 128 -6.78 -8.21 -3.57
CA THR A 128 -6.46 -8.88 -4.82
C THR A 128 -7.67 -9.03 -5.74
N MET A 129 -8.85 -8.68 -5.24
CA MET A 129 -10.15 -8.97 -5.86
C MET A 129 -10.99 -7.72 -6.13
N SER A 130 -10.71 -6.60 -5.47
CA SER A 130 -11.35 -5.32 -5.78
C SER A 130 -10.87 -4.82 -7.14
N PRO A 131 -11.75 -4.31 -8.01
CA PRO A 131 -11.30 -3.48 -9.13
C PRO A 131 -10.55 -2.27 -8.57
N GLU A 132 -9.47 -1.87 -9.24
CA GLU A 132 -8.67 -0.70 -8.87
C GLU A 132 -9.58 0.53 -8.75
N GLY A 133 -9.59 1.17 -7.58
CA GLY A 133 -10.32 2.40 -7.32
C GLY A 133 -11.62 2.29 -6.51
N GLU A 134 -12.16 1.10 -6.26
CA GLU A 134 -13.38 0.95 -5.43
C GLU A 134 -13.12 1.04 -3.92
N ARG A 135 -11.85 1.01 -3.49
CA ARG A 135 -11.41 1.15 -2.07
C ARG A 135 -12.19 0.24 -1.13
N GLU A 136 -12.46 -0.99 -1.60
CA GLU A 136 -13.31 -1.92 -0.88
C GLU A 136 -12.63 -2.41 0.40
N SER A 137 -11.30 -2.49 0.42
CA SER A 137 -10.54 -2.91 1.60
C SER A 137 -10.78 -1.96 2.76
N LEU A 138 -10.66 -0.65 2.53
CA LEU A 138 -10.94 0.39 3.52
C LEU A 138 -12.41 0.39 3.95
N LYS A 139 -13.34 0.28 3.00
CA LYS A 139 -14.78 0.25 3.30
C LYS A 139 -15.15 -0.88 4.26
N TYR A 140 -14.68 -2.10 3.99
CA TYR A 140 -14.97 -3.24 4.85
C TYR A 140 -14.19 -3.18 6.17
N ARG A 141 -13.00 -2.57 6.19
CA ARG A 141 -12.24 -2.35 7.44
C ARG A 141 -12.99 -1.45 8.41
N LEU A 142 -13.59 -0.36 7.93
CA LEU A 142 -14.41 0.54 8.75
C LEU A 142 -15.69 -0.13 9.28
N LEU A 143 -16.21 -1.14 8.57
CA LEU A 143 -17.37 -1.94 8.97
C LEU A 143 -17.00 -3.19 9.80
N GLY A 144 -15.71 -3.44 9.99
CA GLY A 144 -15.15 -4.64 10.59
C GLY A 144 -15.25 -4.70 12.11
N SER A 145 -14.58 -5.70 12.69
CA SER A 145 -14.54 -5.88 14.14
C SER A 145 -13.61 -4.90 14.85
N GLY A 146 -12.73 -4.20 14.11
CA GLY A 146 -11.69 -3.34 14.67
C GLY A 146 -10.50 -4.12 15.25
N ASP A 147 -10.36 -5.40 14.91
CA ASP A 147 -9.21 -6.22 15.32
C ASP A 147 -7.87 -5.61 14.89
N ASP A 148 -6.80 -5.89 15.64
CA ASP A 148 -5.45 -5.36 15.39
C ASP A 148 -5.06 -5.38 13.89
N ILE A 149 -4.62 -4.23 13.37
CA ILE A 149 -4.34 -4.02 11.94
C ILE A 149 -3.21 -4.93 11.45
N GLY A 150 -2.25 -5.22 12.34
CA GLY A 150 -1.13 -6.11 12.07
C GLY A 150 -1.51 -7.58 11.92
N SER A 151 -2.71 -7.96 12.35
CA SER A 151 -3.13 -9.37 12.43
C SER A 151 -3.18 -10.08 11.07
N TRP A 152 -3.33 -9.33 9.98
CA TRP A 152 -3.41 -9.84 8.61
C TRP A 152 -2.10 -9.76 7.84
N GLY A 153 -1.05 -9.17 8.42
CA GLY A 153 0.28 -9.07 7.85
C GLY A 153 0.57 -7.76 7.10
N HIS A 154 1.85 -7.54 6.80
CA HIS A 154 2.36 -6.27 6.23
C HIS A 154 1.74 -5.87 4.89
N GLU A 155 1.47 -6.83 4.01
CA GLU A 155 0.90 -6.54 2.69
C GLU A 155 -0.50 -5.91 2.80
N TYR A 156 -1.29 -6.40 3.75
CA TYR A 156 -2.61 -5.82 4.04
C TYR A 156 -2.51 -4.40 4.55
N VAL A 157 -1.65 -4.18 5.55
CA VAL A 157 -1.44 -2.85 6.14
C VAL A 157 -0.93 -1.85 5.10
N ARG A 158 -0.01 -2.27 4.23
CA ARG A 158 0.52 -1.44 3.14
C ARG A 158 -0.57 -1.04 2.13
N ASN A 159 -1.42 -1.97 1.71
CA ASN A 159 -2.51 -1.65 0.79
C ASN A 159 -3.53 -0.71 1.45
N LEU A 160 -3.87 -0.97 2.72
CA LEU A 160 -4.74 -0.08 3.49
C LEU A 160 -4.17 1.33 3.60
N ALA A 161 -2.88 1.49 3.88
CA ALA A 161 -2.23 2.79 3.95
C ALA A 161 -2.43 3.59 2.65
N GLY A 162 -2.23 2.95 1.50
CA GLY A 162 -2.45 3.58 0.19
C GLY A 162 -3.92 3.93 -0.09
N GLU A 163 -4.88 3.06 0.28
CA GLU A 163 -6.31 3.38 0.16
C GLU A 163 -6.73 4.52 1.10
N ILE A 164 -6.19 4.54 2.32
CA ILE A 164 -6.46 5.58 3.32
C ILE A 164 -5.94 6.92 2.83
N ALA A 165 -4.72 7.02 2.33
CA ALA A 165 -4.18 8.27 1.84
C ALA A 165 -4.99 8.85 0.67
N GLN A 166 -5.42 8.00 -0.26
CA GLN A 166 -6.30 8.42 -1.36
C GLN A 166 -7.70 8.86 -0.90
N GLU A 167 -8.25 8.18 0.11
CA GLU A 167 -9.53 8.55 0.72
C GLU A 167 -9.40 9.84 1.54
N TYR A 168 -8.30 10.02 2.26
CA TYR A 168 -7.98 11.19 3.05
C TYR A 168 -7.91 12.44 2.15
N SER A 169 -7.11 12.40 1.09
CA SER A 169 -7.03 13.49 0.10
C SER A 169 -8.40 13.82 -0.51
N LYS A 170 -9.22 12.80 -0.81
CA LYS A 170 -10.58 13.01 -1.32
C LYS A 170 -11.47 13.70 -0.28
N ARG A 171 -11.51 13.21 0.97
CA ARG A 171 -12.34 13.80 2.04
C ARG A 171 -11.88 15.20 2.42
N GLN A 172 -10.58 15.47 2.34
CA GLN A 172 -10.01 16.80 2.51
C GLN A 172 -10.56 17.77 1.47
N SER A 173 -10.66 17.35 0.21
CA SER A 173 -11.27 18.17 -0.85
C SER A 173 -12.79 18.37 -0.69
N GLU A 174 -13.47 17.44 -0.03
CA GLU A 174 -14.92 17.44 0.18
C GLU A 174 -15.35 18.00 1.56
N GLU A 175 -14.40 18.40 2.42
CA GLU A 175 -14.63 18.82 3.81
C GLU A 175 -15.45 17.81 4.64
N ALA A 176 -15.25 16.51 4.38
CA ALA A 176 -15.94 15.41 5.06
C ALA A 176 -15.25 15.02 6.39
N PRO A 177 -15.95 14.34 7.32
CA PRO A 177 -15.33 13.89 8.57
C PRO A 177 -14.20 12.88 8.32
N MET A 178 -13.06 13.11 8.97
CA MET A 178 -11.83 12.31 8.82
C MET A 178 -11.41 11.58 10.10
N ASP A 179 -12.12 11.77 11.22
CA ASP A 179 -11.73 11.24 12.54
C ASP A 179 -11.55 9.71 12.54
N GLU A 180 -12.42 8.98 11.84
CA GLU A 180 -12.31 7.52 11.71
C GLU A 180 -11.09 7.08 10.90
N LEU A 181 -10.74 7.85 9.85
CA LEU A 181 -9.53 7.59 9.07
C LEU A 181 -8.28 7.91 9.87
N TRP A 182 -8.32 8.99 10.65
CA TRP A 182 -7.20 9.41 11.49
C TRP A 182 -6.83 8.35 12.52
N ASN A 183 -7.82 7.75 13.20
CA ASN A 183 -7.56 6.65 14.12
C ASN A 183 -6.86 5.47 13.43
N LEU A 184 -7.27 5.14 12.19
CA LEU A 184 -6.60 4.10 11.40
C LEU A 184 -5.17 4.50 11.00
N VAL A 185 -4.92 5.76 10.65
CA VAL A 185 -3.57 6.25 10.34
C VAL A 185 -2.65 6.06 11.55
N VAL A 186 -3.08 6.46 12.74
CA VAL A 186 -2.29 6.31 13.98
C VAL A 186 -1.99 4.85 14.27
N ASP A 187 -2.99 3.96 14.13
CA ASP A 187 -2.81 2.51 14.32
C ASP A 187 -1.79 1.93 13.32
N ILE A 188 -1.86 2.34 12.05
CA ILE A 188 -0.92 1.92 11.00
C ILE A 188 0.49 2.41 11.30
N VAL A 189 0.65 3.70 11.64
CA VAL A 189 1.96 4.29 11.94
C VAL A 189 2.62 3.58 13.12
N SER A 190 1.87 3.32 14.18
CA SER A 190 2.33 2.55 15.34
C SER A 190 2.79 1.14 14.95
N PHE A 191 2.01 0.44 14.11
CA PHE A 191 2.38 -0.88 13.61
C PHE A 191 3.66 -0.85 12.76
N HIS A 192 3.77 0.09 11.84
CA HIS A 192 4.93 0.22 10.96
C HIS A 192 6.22 0.55 11.73
N MET A 193 6.15 1.46 12.69
CA MET A 193 7.30 1.87 13.51
C MET A 193 7.80 0.74 14.42
N THR A 194 6.90 -0.11 14.93
CA THR A 194 7.27 -1.28 15.75
C THR A 194 7.82 -2.44 14.93
N HIS A 195 7.49 -2.53 13.64
CA HIS A 195 7.89 -3.63 12.76
C HIS A 195 8.96 -3.25 11.72
N ASN A 196 9.75 -2.19 11.98
CA ASN A 196 10.87 -1.79 11.10
C ASN A 196 10.45 -1.36 9.68
N ALA A 197 9.22 -0.88 9.52
CA ALA A 197 8.69 -0.31 8.29
C ALA A 197 8.57 1.22 8.42
N GLU A 198 9.62 1.85 8.96
CA GLU A 198 9.66 3.30 9.18
C GLU A 198 9.50 4.13 7.89
N PRO A 199 10.09 3.74 6.74
CA PRO A 199 9.88 4.45 5.47
C PRO A 199 8.40 4.54 5.09
N GLU A 200 7.66 3.45 5.21
CA GLU A 200 6.24 3.40 4.87
C GLU A 200 5.37 4.20 5.85
N ALA A 201 5.74 4.27 7.13
CA ALA A 201 5.07 5.16 8.08
C ALA A 201 5.27 6.63 7.71
N VAL A 202 6.52 7.01 7.36
CA VAL A 202 6.84 8.38 6.95
C VAL A 202 6.12 8.76 5.66
N ASP A 203 6.07 7.86 4.67
CA ASP A 203 5.33 8.09 3.42
C ASP A 203 3.84 8.33 3.67
N LEU A 204 3.20 7.50 4.49
CA LEU A 204 1.79 7.68 4.85
C LEU A 204 1.56 9.04 5.53
N LEU A 205 2.43 9.42 6.48
CA LEU A 205 2.33 10.69 7.19
C LEU A 205 2.54 11.90 6.28
N MET A 206 3.44 11.79 5.30
CA MET A 206 3.61 12.81 4.25
C MET A 206 2.37 12.96 3.39
N GLU A 207 1.69 11.87 3.04
CA GLU A 207 0.46 11.91 2.23
C GLU A 207 -0.76 12.47 3.01
N VAL A 208 -0.80 12.34 4.34
CA VAL A 208 -1.86 12.95 5.18
C VAL A 208 -1.50 14.34 5.73
N GLU A 209 -0.33 14.87 5.33
CA GLU A 209 0.16 16.21 5.70
C GLU A 209 0.34 16.46 7.21
N ASP A 210 0.52 15.40 8.01
CA ASP A 210 0.72 15.51 9.46
C ASP A 210 1.86 14.60 9.94
N LEU A 211 3.09 15.09 9.81
CA LEU A 211 4.28 14.36 10.23
C LEU A 211 4.59 14.49 11.73
N ASP A 212 3.95 15.40 12.46
CA ASP A 212 4.30 15.67 13.86
C ASP A 212 4.06 14.46 14.76
N VAL A 213 3.04 13.66 14.42
CA VAL A 213 2.70 12.38 15.08
C VAL A 213 3.89 11.42 15.11
N LEU A 214 4.79 11.50 14.13
CA LEU A 214 5.98 10.66 14.06
C LEU A 214 6.83 10.79 15.33
N LEU A 215 6.89 11.98 15.94
CA LEU A 215 7.66 12.24 17.15
C LEU A 215 7.21 11.38 18.34
N ASP A 216 5.96 10.97 18.39
CA ASP A 216 5.41 10.17 19.50
C ASP A 216 5.74 8.68 19.38
N HIS A 217 6.09 8.22 18.17
CA HIS A 217 6.35 6.80 17.87
C HIS A 217 7.84 6.48 17.64
N ILE A 218 8.73 7.47 17.82
CA ILE A 218 10.17 7.27 17.64
C ILE A 218 10.83 6.82 18.95
N ASP A 219 11.61 5.74 18.84
CA ASP A 219 12.42 5.10 19.88
C ASP A 219 13.92 5.11 19.53
N GLN A 220 14.77 4.78 20.52
CA GLN A 220 16.23 4.66 20.34
C GLN A 220 16.64 3.66 19.24
N ALA A 221 15.81 2.68 18.90
CA ALA A 221 16.11 1.70 17.87
C ALA A 221 15.79 2.19 16.45
N ASN A 222 14.77 3.03 16.28
CA ASN A 222 14.24 3.40 14.97
C ASN A 222 14.71 4.78 14.49
N TYR A 223 15.00 5.73 15.41
CA TYR A 223 15.27 7.13 15.05
C TYR A 223 16.35 7.31 13.98
N LYS A 224 17.43 6.51 14.02
CA LYS A 224 18.53 6.59 13.04
C LYS A 224 18.06 6.27 11.62
N ARG A 225 17.18 5.28 11.48
CA ARG A 225 16.64 4.84 10.19
C ARG A 225 15.60 5.84 9.71
N THR A 226 14.71 6.27 10.59
CA THR A 226 13.69 7.29 10.29
C THR A 226 14.33 8.60 9.83
N CYS A 227 15.30 9.14 10.56
CA CYS A 227 15.99 10.37 10.17
C CYS A 227 16.79 10.22 8.87
N LEU A 228 17.41 9.05 8.63
CA LEU A 228 18.10 8.81 7.37
C LEU A 228 17.12 8.84 6.20
N TYR A 229 15.93 8.25 6.38
CA TYR A 229 14.87 8.28 5.38
C TYR A 229 14.39 9.71 5.13
N LEU A 230 14.03 10.46 6.18
CA LEU A 230 13.60 11.87 6.10
C LEU A 230 14.62 12.76 5.37
N ILE A 231 15.91 12.67 5.73
CA ILE A 231 16.95 13.46 5.04
C ILE A 231 17.09 13.06 3.57
N SER A 232 16.92 11.77 3.27
CA SER A 232 17.00 11.29 1.90
C SER A 232 15.79 11.72 1.07
N SER A 233 14.58 11.69 1.64
CA SER A 233 13.34 12.10 0.98
C SER A 233 13.31 13.61 0.74
N ALA A 234 13.80 14.42 1.68
CA ALA A 234 13.90 15.88 1.54
C ALA A 234 14.62 16.33 0.26
N LYS A 235 15.57 15.55 -0.28
CA LYS A 235 16.27 15.87 -1.54
C LYS A 235 15.40 15.82 -2.79
N TYR A 236 14.25 15.16 -2.68
CA TYR A 236 13.31 14.93 -3.78
C TYR A 236 12.01 15.71 -3.61
N LEU A 237 11.81 16.34 -2.44
CA LEU A 237 10.64 17.15 -2.13
C LEU A 237 10.82 18.59 -2.63
N MET A 238 9.69 19.29 -2.74
CA MET A 238 9.66 20.71 -3.11
C MET A 238 9.70 21.60 -1.86
N GLY A 239 10.09 22.85 -2.05
CA GLY A 239 10.51 23.82 -1.02
C GLY A 239 9.67 24.02 0.26
N PRO A 240 8.34 23.82 0.32
CA PRO A 240 7.65 23.86 1.61
C PRO A 240 7.77 22.55 2.39
N ASP A 241 7.77 21.41 1.69
CA ASP A 241 7.69 20.07 2.30
C ASP A 241 9.06 19.55 2.71
N ASP A 242 10.11 19.89 1.94
CA ASP A 242 11.49 19.56 2.30
C ASP A 242 11.90 20.22 3.63
N MET A 243 11.49 21.48 3.85
CA MET A 243 11.73 22.21 5.09
C MET A 243 11.04 21.52 6.27
N LEU A 244 9.77 21.14 6.13
CA LEU A 244 9.02 20.44 7.19
C LEU A 244 9.68 19.11 7.58
N VAL A 245 10.03 18.30 6.59
CA VAL A 245 10.68 17.00 6.79
C VAL A 245 12.03 17.14 7.50
N LEU A 246 12.81 18.16 7.11
CA LEU A 246 14.10 18.45 7.76
C LEU A 246 13.92 19.01 9.17
N ASP A 247 12.88 19.81 9.44
CA ASP A 247 12.57 20.34 10.78
C ASP A 247 12.27 19.21 11.78
N ILE A 248 11.51 18.22 11.33
CA ILE A 248 11.20 17.02 12.12
C ILE A 248 12.46 16.18 12.32
N ALA A 249 13.25 15.96 11.26
CA ALA A 249 14.53 15.27 11.38
C ALA A 249 15.48 15.95 12.39
N TYR A 250 15.54 17.29 12.40
CA TYR A 250 16.29 18.08 13.38
C TYR A 250 15.77 17.84 14.80
N SER A 251 14.45 17.95 15.00
CA SER A 251 13.80 17.75 16.30
C SER A 251 14.06 16.36 16.88
N ILE A 252 14.07 15.33 16.03
CA ILE A 252 14.39 13.96 16.43
C ILE A 252 15.86 13.87 16.86
N TYR A 253 16.81 14.37 16.07
CA TYR A 253 18.23 14.31 16.46
C TYR A 253 18.54 15.11 17.73
N MET A 254 17.84 16.23 17.94
CA MET A 254 17.93 17.00 19.19
C MET A 254 17.45 16.20 20.39
N ARG A 255 16.32 15.49 20.26
CA ARG A 255 15.77 14.64 21.32
C ARG A 255 16.70 13.48 21.71
N TYR A 256 17.43 12.93 20.73
CA TYR A 256 18.38 11.82 20.94
C TYR A 256 19.84 12.27 21.13
N GLU A 257 20.08 13.56 21.33
CA GLU A 257 21.40 14.16 21.62
C GLU A 257 22.48 13.90 20.54
N GLU A 258 22.08 13.59 19.30
CA GLU A 258 22.98 13.38 18.16
C GLU A 258 23.29 14.73 17.47
N TYR A 259 23.89 15.64 18.25
CA TYR A 259 24.11 17.03 17.85
C TYR A 259 24.90 17.23 16.55
N PRO A 260 25.95 16.44 16.20
CA PRO A 260 26.67 16.62 14.93
C PRO A 260 25.79 16.40 13.71
N ARG A 261 24.81 15.49 13.78
CA ARG A 261 23.85 15.25 12.70
C ARG A 261 22.76 16.32 12.67
N ALA A 262 22.26 16.73 13.84
CA ALA A 262 21.35 17.86 13.95
C ALA A 262 21.95 19.13 13.30
N LEU A 263 23.26 19.40 13.49
CA LEU A 263 23.94 20.52 12.85
C LEU A 263 23.93 20.43 11.32
N GLN A 264 24.17 19.26 10.76
CA GLN A 264 24.13 19.07 9.30
C GLN A 264 22.73 19.36 8.74
N VAL A 265 21.68 18.95 9.45
CA VAL A 265 20.29 19.23 9.09
C VAL A 265 19.99 20.73 9.20
N ALA A 266 20.37 21.37 10.30
CA ALA A 266 20.20 22.81 10.51
C ALA A 266 20.91 23.65 9.43
N LEU A 267 22.09 23.22 8.97
CA LEU A 267 22.80 23.86 7.86
C LEU A 267 22.09 23.65 6.52
N SER A 268 21.52 22.46 6.30
CA SER A 268 20.71 22.17 5.11
C SER A 268 19.45 23.04 5.06
N LEU A 269 18.84 23.31 6.21
CA LEU A 269 17.71 24.24 6.38
C LEU A 269 18.11 25.72 6.27
N ASN A 270 19.41 26.04 6.26
CA ASN A 270 19.92 27.41 6.35
C ASN A 270 19.36 28.20 7.56
N ASN A 271 19.02 27.51 8.65
CA ASN A 271 18.43 28.11 9.85
C ASN A 271 19.51 28.41 10.90
N LEU A 272 20.02 29.64 10.88
CA LEU A 272 21.07 30.09 11.81
C LEU A 272 20.63 30.09 13.28
N GLN A 273 19.33 30.09 13.59
CA GLN A 273 18.87 30.03 14.97
C GLN A 273 19.10 28.64 15.57
N TYR A 274 18.78 27.58 14.83
CA TYR A 274 19.04 26.20 15.25
C TYR A 274 20.52 25.90 15.42
N VAL A 275 21.37 26.48 14.57
CA VAL A 275 22.83 26.38 14.73
C VAL A 275 23.25 27.03 16.05
N LYS A 276 22.78 28.24 16.36
CA LYS A 276 23.10 28.91 17.63
C LYS A 276 22.61 28.11 18.83
N GLU A 277 21.39 27.60 18.78
CA GLU A 277 20.80 26.77 19.83
C GLU A 277 21.64 25.50 20.07
N LEU A 278 22.05 24.79 19.01
CA LEU A 278 22.94 23.63 19.12
C LEU A 278 24.27 23.95 19.83
N PHE A 279 24.88 25.10 19.51
CA PHE A 279 26.13 25.52 20.15
C PHE A 279 25.95 25.88 21.64
N LEU A 280 24.79 26.40 22.01
CA LEU A 280 24.46 26.71 23.40
C LEU A 280 24.11 25.45 24.20
N THR A 281 23.38 24.51 23.61
CA THR A 281 22.91 23.29 24.25
C THR A 281 24.02 22.24 24.42
N CYS A 282 24.95 22.15 23.46
CA CYS A 282 26.05 21.19 23.56
C CYS A 282 27.16 21.73 24.47
N ASP A 283 27.39 21.11 25.64
CA ASP A 283 28.47 21.50 26.56
C ASP A 283 29.83 20.85 26.28
N ASP A 284 29.85 19.79 25.47
CA ASP A 284 31.08 19.06 25.15
C ASP A 284 31.99 19.84 24.20
N ILE A 285 33.24 20.04 24.62
CA ILE A 285 34.26 20.80 23.88
C ILE A 285 34.64 20.07 22.60
N VAL A 286 34.76 18.74 22.63
CA VAL A 286 35.17 17.95 21.45
C VAL A 286 34.11 18.05 20.36
N THR A 287 32.84 17.91 20.75
CA THR A 287 31.70 18.04 19.85
C THR A 287 31.58 19.46 19.28
N ARG A 288 31.80 20.51 20.09
CA ARG A 288 31.89 21.90 19.59
C ARG A 288 33.03 22.11 18.59
N MET A 289 34.20 21.50 18.83
CA MET A 289 35.29 21.54 17.83
C MET A 289 34.86 20.88 16.52
N GLN A 290 34.17 19.74 16.59
CA GLN A 290 33.62 19.08 15.41
C GLN A 290 32.62 19.97 14.67
N PHE A 291 31.76 20.71 15.37
CA PHE A 291 30.86 21.69 14.75
C PHE A 291 31.62 22.76 13.97
N CYS A 292 32.69 23.33 14.55
CA CYS A 292 33.53 24.29 13.85
C CYS A 292 34.15 23.73 12.57
N TYR A 293 34.60 22.46 12.59
CA TYR A 293 35.10 21.80 11.38
C TYR A 293 34.02 21.56 10.32
N ILE A 294 32.79 21.23 10.74
CA ILE A 294 31.65 21.07 9.83
C ILE A 294 31.28 22.42 9.20
N LEU A 295 31.16 23.48 10.03
CA LEU A 295 30.87 24.84 9.57
C LEU A 295 31.93 25.39 8.61
N ALA A 296 33.21 25.09 8.85
CA ALA A 296 34.28 25.54 7.97
C ALA A 296 34.25 24.90 6.57
N ARG A 297 33.51 23.80 6.38
CA ARG A 297 33.37 23.09 5.11
C ARG A 297 32.10 23.45 4.34
N HIS A 298 31.13 24.05 5.01
CA HIS A 298 29.80 24.36 4.48
C HIS A 298 29.75 25.82 4.00
#